data_AF-A0A2T2S6X4-F1
#
_entry.id   AF-A0A2T2S6X4-F1
#
_cell.length_a   1.000
_cell.length_b   1.000
_cell.length_c   1.000
_cell.angle_alpha   90.00
_cell.angle_beta   90.00
_cell.angle_gamma   90.00
#
_symmetry.space_group_name_H-M   'P 1'
#
loop_
_entity.id
_entity.type
_entity.pdbx_description
1 polymer ?
#
loop_
_entity_poly.entity_id
_entity_poly.type
_entity_poly.pdbx_seq_one_letter_code
_entity_poly.pdbx_strand_id
1 'polypeptide(L)'
;MVLLVLLATMASPFAQATQTAYAQQDAERLRTLLERASSRSDSLLVRYRLYPLTENETVLEGIPASLPNGTPREYALLSGLWAYRAGEASFFSAIRYGRRSTNLLETAKAQALEAPFVLLVEGQSLLFRPAIAGKDPAAAAERFARLAEIVDEGGVEGISQTEAHVWRWLALTEADRPQIAEALRDRLLTQDLAPLYEQFLEDPPEV
;
A
#
# COMPACT_ATOMS: atom_id res chain seq x y z
N MET A 1 10.20 -34.23 23.00
CA MET A 1 9.04 -34.10 22.09
C MET A 1 8.80 -32.60 21.90
N VAL A 2 9.36 -32.02 20.84
CA VAL A 2 9.29 -30.58 20.57
C VAL A 2 8.03 -30.34 19.75
N LEU A 3 7.06 -29.64 20.33
CA LEU A 3 5.84 -29.22 19.66
C LEU A 3 6.18 -27.97 18.83
N LEU A 4 6.49 -28.16 17.54
CA LEU A 4 6.54 -27.09 16.55
C LEU A 4 5.10 -26.62 16.29
N VAL A 5 4.71 -25.51 16.92
CA VAL A 5 3.47 -24.80 16.57
C VAL A 5 3.72 -24.11 15.23
N LEU A 6 3.27 -24.75 14.15
CA LEU A 6 3.09 -24.11 12.85
C LEU A 6 1.96 -23.08 13.00
N LEU A 7 2.33 -21.83 13.30
CA LEU A 7 1.46 -20.67 13.12
C LEU A 7 1.31 -20.45 11.61
N ALA A 8 0.41 -21.20 10.99
CA ALA A 8 -0.13 -20.83 9.69
C ALA A 8 -0.81 -19.47 9.86
N THR A 9 -0.23 -18.42 9.29
CA THR A 9 -0.81 -17.08 9.23
C THR A 9 -2.02 -17.12 8.30
N MET A 10 -3.14 -17.66 8.77
CA MET A 10 -4.40 -17.61 8.05
C MET A 10 -4.83 -16.16 7.94
N ALA A 11 -5.05 -15.69 6.71
CA ALA A 11 -5.44 -14.32 6.50
C ALA A 11 -6.76 -14.02 7.21
N SER A 12 -6.82 -12.91 7.96
CA SER A 12 -8.06 -12.38 8.51
C SER A 12 -9.11 -12.27 7.39
N PRO A 13 -10.32 -12.84 7.57
CA PRO A 13 -11.40 -12.75 6.59
C PRO A 13 -11.72 -11.31 6.18
N PHE A 14 -11.51 -10.34 7.07
CA PHE A 14 -11.74 -8.93 6.80
C PHE A 14 -10.69 -8.34 5.84
N ALA A 15 -9.41 -8.62 6.08
CA ALA A 15 -8.32 -8.14 5.23
C ALA A 15 -8.43 -8.75 3.81
N GLN A 16 -8.82 -10.02 3.73
CA GLN A 16 -9.06 -10.67 2.44
C GLN A 16 -10.27 -10.06 1.72
N ALA A 17 -11.39 -9.87 2.42
CA ALA A 17 -12.58 -9.22 1.83
C ALA A 17 -12.27 -7.80 1.34
N THR A 18 -11.45 -7.05 2.08
CA THR A 18 -10.98 -5.71 1.70
C THR A 18 -10.11 -5.76 0.45
N GLN A 19 -9.15 -6.69 0.40
CA GLN A 19 -8.28 -6.85 -0.77
C GLN A 19 -9.06 -7.27 -2.02
N THR A 20 -10.00 -8.21 -1.88
CA THR A 20 -10.85 -8.63 -3.01
C THR A 20 -11.67 -7.45 -3.53
N ALA A 21 -12.31 -6.68 -2.64
CA ALA A 21 -13.10 -5.52 -3.05
C ALA A 21 -12.22 -4.46 -3.75
N TYR A 22 -11.02 -4.20 -3.22
CA TYR A 22 -10.06 -3.28 -3.83
C TYR A 22 -9.62 -3.72 -5.22
N ALA A 23 -9.19 -4.98 -5.38
CA ALA A 23 -8.74 -5.54 -6.65
C ALA A 23 -9.85 -5.53 -7.72
N GLN A 24 -11.11 -5.68 -7.30
CA GLN A 24 -12.29 -5.64 -8.17
C GLN A 24 -12.84 -4.23 -8.39
N GLN A 25 -12.18 -3.19 -7.87
CA GLN A 25 -12.64 -1.79 -7.93
C GLN A 25 -14.04 -1.58 -7.33
N ASP A 26 -14.44 -2.41 -6.37
CA ASP A 26 -15.78 -2.40 -5.75
C ASP A 26 -15.82 -1.41 -4.57
N ALA A 27 -15.96 -0.14 -4.89
CA ALA A 27 -16.02 0.95 -3.92
C ALA A 27 -17.19 0.82 -2.93
N GLU A 28 -18.36 0.34 -3.36
CA GLU A 28 -19.52 0.17 -2.49
C GLU A 28 -19.30 -0.92 -1.43
N ARG A 29 -18.67 -2.02 -1.83
CA ARG A 29 -18.28 -3.07 -0.88
C ARG A 29 -17.23 -2.56 0.09
N LEU A 30 -16.28 -1.76 -0.34
CA LEU A 30 -15.31 -1.11 0.55
C LEU A 30 -16.01 -0.15 1.53
N ARG A 31 -16.99 0.65 1.11
CA ARG A 31 -17.78 1.48 2.04
C ARG A 31 -18.52 0.64 3.07
N THR A 32 -19.15 -0.45 2.64
CA THR A 32 -19.83 -1.40 3.54
C THR A 32 -18.84 -2.03 4.54
N LEU A 33 -17.62 -2.36 4.10
CA LEU A 33 -16.57 -2.88 4.98
C LEU A 33 -16.09 -1.81 5.97
N LEU A 34 -16.01 -0.55 5.55
CA LEU A 34 -15.61 0.56 6.41
C LEU A 34 -16.60 0.75 7.58
N GLU A 35 -17.90 0.67 7.31
CA GLU A 35 -18.95 0.74 8.33
C GLU A 35 -18.90 -0.42 9.33
N ARG A 36 -18.41 -1.58 8.88
CA ARG A 36 -18.33 -2.82 9.69
C ARG A 36 -16.97 -3.03 10.34
N ALA A 37 -16.00 -2.16 10.10
CA ALA A 37 -14.66 -2.27 10.65
C ALA A 37 -14.72 -2.22 12.19
N SER A 38 -14.42 -3.34 12.85
CA SER A 38 -14.49 -3.47 14.31
C SER A 38 -13.20 -3.06 15.00
N SER A 39 -12.11 -2.88 14.23
CA SER A 39 -10.81 -2.47 14.74
C SER A 39 -10.29 -1.22 14.02
N ARG A 40 -9.38 -0.51 14.69
CA ARG A 40 -8.67 0.63 14.11
C ARG A 40 -7.85 0.22 12.89
N SER A 41 -7.14 -0.91 12.97
CA SER A 41 -6.35 -1.44 11.85
C SER A 41 -7.21 -1.73 10.62
N ASP A 42 -8.40 -2.30 10.81
CA ASP A 42 -9.35 -2.59 9.72
C ASP A 42 -9.88 -1.30 9.09
N SER A 43 -10.25 -0.32 9.90
CA SER A 43 -10.71 0.98 9.40
C SER A 43 -9.62 1.69 8.60
N LEU A 44 -8.37 1.68 9.08
CA LEU A 44 -7.24 2.27 8.35
C LEU A 44 -6.98 1.54 7.03
N LEU A 45 -7.03 0.20 7.02
CA LEU A 45 -6.85 -0.59 5.81
C LEU A 45 -7.91 -0.26 4.75
N VAL A 46 -9.18 -0.26 5.13
CA VAL A 46 -10.27 0.00 4.18
C VAL A 46 -10.18 1.42 3.64
N ARG A 47 -9.93 2.42 4.50
CA ARG A 47 -9.75 3.82 4.04
C ARG A 47 -8.60 3.93 3.05
N TYR A 48 -7.48 3.25 3.32
CA TYR A 48 -6.31 3.26 2.47
C TYR A 48 -6.57 2.63 1.10
N ARG A 49 -7.47 1.64 1.01
CA ARG A 49 -7.91 1.03 -0.26
C ARG A 49 -9.01 1.82 -0.97
N LEU A 50 -9.92 2.42 -0.21
CA LEU A 50 -11.10 3.11 -0.74
C LEU A 50 -10.74 4.47 -1.34
N TYR A 51 -9.81 5.19 -0.73
CA TYR A 51 -9.46 6.54 -1.19
C TYR A 51 -8.97 6.55 -2.64
N PRO A 52 -7.98 5.73 -3.06
CA PRO A 52 -7.49 5.75 -4.45
C PRO A 52 -8.52 5.38 -5.51
N LEU A 53 -9.62 4.71 -5.13
CA LEU A 53 -10.69 4.34 -6.06
C LEU A 53 -11.77 5.41 -6.21
N THR A 54 -11.82 6.38 -5.29
CA THR A 54 -12.94 7.32 -5.19
C THR A 54 -12.52 8.78 -5.12
N GLU A 55 -11.27 9.05 -4.71
CA GLU A 55 -10.72 10.39 -4.46
C GLU A 55 -11.62 11.23 -3.54
N ASN A 56 -12.45 10.57 -2.74
CA ASN A 56 -13.42 11.23 -1.89
C ASN A 56 -12.77 11.60 -0.56
N GLU A 57 -12.53 12.89 -0.34
CA GLU A 57 -11.92 13.43 0.88
C GLU A 57 -12.61 13.00 2.18
N THR A 58 -13.92 12.70 2.15
CA THR A 58 -14.65 12.23 3.34
C THR A 58 -14.09 10.92 3.89
N VAL A 59 -13.42 10.11 3.06
CA VAL A 59 -12.70 8.89 3.47
C VAL A 59 -11.50 9.22 4.36
N LEU A 60 -10.95 10.43 4.26
CA LEU A 60 -9.83 10.93 5.06
C LEU A 60 -10.28 11.73 6.30
N GLU A 61 -11.58 12.01 6.44
CA GLU A 61 -12.11 12.68 7.62
C GLU A 61 -11.99 11.82 8.88
N GLY A 62 -11.63 12.46 9.99
CA GLY A 62 -11.50 11.79 11.28
C GLY A 62 -10.29 10.86 11.44
N ILE A 63 -9.39 10.76 10.44
CA ILE A 63 -8.16 9.95 10.61
C ILE A 63 -7.32 10.50 11.79
N PRO A 64 -6.75 9.61 12.63
CA PRO A 64 -6.01 10.05 13.80
C PRO A 64 -4.75 10.83 13.42
N ALA A 65 -4.39 11.83 14.22
CA ALA A 65 -3.15 12.58 14.02
C ALA A 65 -1.89 11.80 14.45
N SER A 66 -2.05 10.82 15.34
CA SER A 66 -0.96 9.98 15.88
C SER A 66 -1.52 8.66 16.43
N LEU A 67 -0.65 7.68 16.65
CA LEU A 67 -1.00 6.36 17.17
C LEU A 67 -0.06 5.97 18.32
N PRO A 68 -0.26 6.45 19.56
CA PRO A 68 0.72 6.25 20.64
C PRO A 68 1.11 4.79 20.90
N ASN A 69 0.23 3.83 20.58
CA ASN A 69 0.47 2.39 20.62
C ASN A 69 0.08 1.73 19.28
N GLY A 70 0.51 2.31 18.16
CA GLY A 70 0.27 1.74 16.83
C GLY A 70 1.15 0.53 16.54
N THR A 71 0.63 -0.42 15.77
CA THR A 71 1.47 -1.45 15.13
C THR A 71 2.20 -0.88 13.90
N PRO A 72 3.25 -1.54 13.38
CA PRO A 72 3.93 -1.08 12.16
C PRO A 72 2.96 -0.92 10.98
N ARG A 73 2.00 -1.86 10.85
CA ARG A 73 0.94 -1.80 9.84
C ARG A 73 0.07 -0.56 9.99
N GLU A 74 -0.39 -0.26 11.20
CA GLU A 74 -1.25 0.90 11.45
C GLU A 74 -0.50 2.22 11.20
N TYR A 75 0.77 2.32 11.61
CA TYR A 75 1.59 3.49 11.33
C TYR A 75 1.81 3.70 9.82
N ALA A 76 2.10 2.63 9.08
CA ALA A 76 2.27 2.70 7.64
C ALA A 76 0.97 3.11 6.92
N LEU A 77 -0.16 2.46 7.23
CA LEU A 77 -1.46 2.81 6.65
C LEU A 77 -1.85 4.26 6.94
N LEU A 78 -1.66 4.70 8.20
CA LEU A 78 -1.95 6.09 8.57
C LEU A 78 -1.01 7.07 7.87
N SER A 79 0.27 6.71 7.69
CA SER A 79 1.20 7.51 6.87
C SER A 79 0.68 7.71 5.46
N GLY A 80 0.21 6.64 4.80
CA GLY A 80 -0.37 6.70 3.46
C GLY A 80 -1.61 7.60 3.40
N LEU A 81 -2.52 7.49 4.37
CA LEU A 81 -3.70 8.37 4.45
C LEU A 81 -3.34 9.85 4.62
N TRP A 82 -2.29 10.17 5.40
CA TRP A 82 -1.78 11.54 5.50
C TRP A 82 -1.08 12.01 4.22
N ALA A 83 -0.48 11.10 3.44
CA ALA A 83 0.09 11.42 2.14
C ALA A 83 -1.02 11.77 1.12
N TYR A 84 -2.10 10.99 1.06
CA TYR A 84 -3.27 11.32 0.25
C TYR A 84 -3.84 12.70 0.63
N ARG A 85 -3.98 12.96 1.93
CA ARG A 85 -4.44 14.26 2.40
C ARG A 85 -3.48 15.41 2.05
N ALA A 86 -2.18 15.15 1.92
CA ALA A 86 -1.22 16.14 1.47
C ALA A 86 -1.37 16.47 -0.02
N GLY A 87 -1.76 15.49 -0.85
CA GLY A 87 -2.03 15.67 -2.28
C GLY A 87 -3.19 16.61 -2.58
N GLU A 88 -4.28 16.52 -1.80
CA GLU A 88 -5.46 17.39 -1.98
C GLU A 88 -5.32 18.78 -1.35
N ALA A 89 -4.32 18.95 -0.48
CA ALA A 89 -4.24 20.13 0.37
C ALA A 89 -3.62 21.33 -0.36
N SER A 90 -4.05 22.54 0.04
CA SER A 90 -3.34 23.76 -0.31
C SER A 90 -1.87 23.70 0.15
N PHE A 91 -0.99 24.40 -0.57
CA PHE A 91 0.48 24.30 -0.44
C PHE A 91 1.02 24.27 1.02
N PHE A 92 0.52 25.14 1.92
CA PHE A 92 0.97 25.17 3.32
C PHE A 92 0.49 23.97 4.15
N SER A 93 -0.72 23.48 3.89
CA SER A 93 -1.27 22.31 4.55
C SER A 93 -0.62 21.02 4.03
N ALA A 94 -0.29 20.97 2.74
CA ALA A 94 0.44 19.88 2.10
C ALA A 94 1.79 19.63 2.80
N ILE A 95 2.56 20.67 3.13
CA ILE A 95 3.83 20.53 3.86
C ILE A 95 3.63 19.90 5.25
N ARG A 96 2.60 20.36 5.98
CA ARG A 96 2.30 19.86 7.33
C ARG A 96 1.87 18.40 7.29
N TYR A 97 1.00 18.05 6.35
CA TYR A 97 0.50 16.68 6.17
C TYR A 97 1.58 15.75 5.65
N GLY A 98 2.42 16.20 4.72
CA GLY A 98 3.60 15.48 4.25
C GLY A 98 4.57 15.17 5.39
N ARG A 99 4.93 16.14 6.24
CA ARG A 99 5.79 15.90 7.41
C ARG A 99 5.17 14.88 8.38
N ARG A 100 3.86 14.94 8.58
CA ARG A 100 3.16 13.97 9.43
C ARG A 100 3.20 12.56 8.84
N SER A 101 2.96 12.42 7.54
CA SER A 101 3.11 11.16 6.80
C SER A 101 4.52 10.60 7.01
N THR A 102 5.56 11.38 6.70
CA THR A 102 6.96 10.96 6.87
C THR A 102 7.27 10.50 8.30
N ASN A 103 6.88 11.26 9.33
CA ASN A 103 7.16 10.89 10.71
C ASN A 103 6.48 9.56 11.12
N LEU A 104 5.26 9.32 10.64
CA LEU A 104 4.55 8.07 10.89
C LEU A 104 5.23 6.89 10.17
N LEU A 105 5.67 7.08 8.93
CA LEU A 105 6.40 6.05 8.19
C LEU A 105 7.74 5.71 8.86
N GLU A 106 8.51 6.72 9.28
CA GLU A 106 9.76 6.49 10.02
C GLU A 106 9.52 5.76 11.35
N THR A 107 8.41 6.04 12.03
CA THR A 107 8.01 5.29 13.23
C THR A 107 7.69 3.83 12.90
N ALA A 108 7.00 3.57 11.79
CA ALA A 108 6.69 2.22 11.34
C ALA A 108 7.96 1.41 11.01
N LYS A 109 8.90 2.05 10.29
CA LYS A 109 10.20 1.48 9.91
C LYS A 109 11.07 1.17 11.12
N ALA A 110 11.09 2.05 12.10
CA ALA A 110 11.82 1.85 13.35
C ALA A 110 11.33 0.62 14.14
N GLN A 111 10.06 0.24 13.99
CA GLN A 111 9.51 -0.95 14.63
C GLN A 111 9.73 -2.22 13.81
N ALA A 112 9.46 -2.18 12.51
CA ALA A 112 9.61 -3.32 11.62
C ALA A 112 9.78 -2.86 10.17
N LEU A 113 11.04 -2.68 9.75
CA LEU A 113 11.40 -2.19 8.42
C LEU A 113 10.86 -3.07 7.28
N GLU A 114 10.81 -4.39 7.49
CA GLU A 114 10.35 -5.36 6.49
C GLU A 114 8.87 -5.73 6.63
N ALA A 115 8.11 -5.05 7.51
CA ALA A 115 6.68 -5.31 7.59
C ALA A 115 6.01 -4.98 6.24
N PRO A 116 5.10 -5.84 5.71
CA PRO A 116 4.62 -5.70 4.34
C PRO A 116 4.00 -4.34 3.99
N PHE A 117 3.16 -3.79 4.87
CA PHE A 117 2.58 -2.46 4.66
C PHE A 117 3.60 -1.33 4.81
N VAL A 118 4.69 -1.53 5.56
CA VAL A 118 5.80 -0.56 5.63
C VAL A 118 6.50 -0.51 4.27
N LEU A 119 6.83 -1.67 3.70
CA LEU A 119 7.43 -1.76 2.37
C LEU A 119 6.52 -1.17 1.27
N LEU A 120 5.22 -1.50 1.30
CA LEU A 120 4.24 -0.99 0.34
C LEU A 120 4.15 0.54 0.39
N VAL A 121 3.92 1.11 1.58
CA VAL A 121 3.74 2.57 1.73
C VAL A 121 5.03 3.33 1.48
N GLU A 122 6.19 2.78 1.90
CA GLU A 122 7.48 3.41 1.61
C GLU A 122 7.80 3.39 0.12
N GLY A 123 7.58 2.27 -0.57
CA GLY A 123 7.75 2.19 -2.02
C GLY A 123 6.88 3.20 -2.75
N GLN A 124 5.61 3.33 -2.38
CA GLN A 124 4.73 4.35 -2.96
C GLN A 124 5.21 5.77 -2.63
N SER A 125 5.61 6.04 -1.38
CA SER A 125 6.14 7.36 -1.01
C SER A 125 7.36 7.73 -1.84
N LEU A 126 8.26 6.78 -2.10
CA LEU A 126 9.47 6.97 -2.92
C LEU A 126 9.16 7.28 -4.39
N LEU A 127 8.03 6.78 -4.93
CA LEU A 127 7.58 7.07 -6.29
C LEU A 127 6.92 8.45 -6.41
N PHE A 128 5.95 8.76 -5.55
CA PHE A 128 5.07 9.92 -5.75
C PHE A 128 5.54 11.21 -5.05
N ARG A 129 6.49 11.14 -4.12
CA ARG A 129 7.00 12.37 -3.49
C ARG A 129 7.76 13.22 -4.51
N PRO A 130 7.76 14.57 -4.38
CA PRO A 130 8.54 15.42 -5.28
C PRO A 130 10.03 15.08 -5.29
N ALA A 131 10.72 15.33 -6.41
CA ALA A 131 12.17 15.11 -6.54
C ALA A 131 12.98 15.82 -5.44
N ILE A 132 12.61 17.06 -5.09
CA ILE A 132 13.23 17.83 -3.99
C ILE A 132 13.02 17.20 -2.60
N ALA A 133 12.01 16.35 -2.45
CA ALA A 133 11.70 15.60 -1.25
C ALA A 133 12.25 14.16 -1.30
N GLY A 134 13.07 13.85 -2.32
CA GLY A 134 13.80 12.60 -2.45
C GLY A 134 13.11 11.53 -3.26
N LYS A 135 12.33 11.86 -4.32
CA LYS A 135 11.84 10.84 -5.27
C LYS A 135 12.98 9.89 -5.65
N ASP A 136 12.77 8.59 -5.49
CA ASP A 136 13.79 7.57 -5.74
C ASP A 136 13.13 6.27 -6.23
N PRO A 137 12.87 6.16 -7.55
CA PRO A 137 12.23 4.98 -8.12
C PRO A 137 13.06 3.69 -7.98
N ALA A 138 14.39 3.80 -7.95
CA ALA A 138 15.27 2.65 -7.77
C ALA A 138 15.11 2.06 -6.36
N ALA A 139 15.12 2.91 -5.33
CA ALA A 139 14.83 2.46 -3.96
C ALA A 139 13.39 1.94 -3.83
N ALA A 140 12.41 2.52 -4.53
CA ALA A 140 11.05 2.00 -4.57
C ALA A 140 11.01 0.57 -5.14
N ALA A 141 11.71 0.33 -6.25
CA ALA A 141 11.81 -0.99 -6.88
C ALA A 141 12.43 -2.02 -5.93
N GLU A 142 13.43 -1.65 -5.14
CA GLU A 142 14.00 -2.52 -4.10
C GLU A 142 12.98 -2.86 -3.01
N ARG A 143 12.19 -1.87 -2.54
CA ARG A 143 11.15 -2.12 -1.52
C ARG A 143 10.04 -3.03 -2.04
N PHE A 144 9.60 -2.82 -3.28
CA PHE A 144 8.58 -3.69 -3.87
C PHE A 144 9.11 -5.06 -4.25
N ALA A 145 10.39 -5.20 -4.61
CA ALA A 145 11.02 -6.50 -4.77
C ALA A 145 11.03 -7.29 -3.46
N ARG A 146 11.42 -6.64 -2.35
CA ARG A 146 11.38 -7.27 -1.03
C ARG A 146 9.96 -7.63 -0.59
N LEU A 147 8.99 -6.75 -0.87
CA LEU A 147 7.59 -7.04 -0.61
C LEU A 147 7.11 -8.26 -1.39
N ALA A 148 7.42 -8.32 -2.68
CA ALA A 148 7.04 -9.44 -3.54
C ALA A 148 7.62 -10.77 -3.03
N GLU A 149 8.90 -10.80 -2.62
CA GLU A 149 9.50 -11.98 -1.99
C GLU A 149 8.71 -12.46 -0.77
N ILE A 150 8.38 -11.56 0.17
CA ILE A 150 7.64 -11.90 1.39
C ILE A 150 6.24 -12.43 1.07
N VAL A 151 5.55 -11.82 0.11
CA VAL A 151 4.20 -12.23 -0.29
C VAL A 151 4.23 -13.57 -1.05
N ASP A 152 5.28 -13.83 -1.84
CA ASP A 152 5.46 -15.08 -2.57
C ASP A 152 5.79 -16.26 -1.63
N GLU A 153 6.55 -16.02 -0.56
CA GLU A 153 6.98 -17.06 0.40
C GLU A 153 5.88 -17.52 1.37
N GLY A 154 5.06 -16.60 1.89
CA GLY A 154 4.14 -16.89 2.99
C GLY A 154 2.72 -16.34 2.83
N GLY A 155 2.47 -15.55 1.78
CA GLY A 155 1.26 -14.73 1.69
C GLY A 155 1.24 -13.61 2.74
N VAL A 156 0.52 -12.53 2.44
CA VAL A 156 0.36 -11.40 3.36
C VAL A 156 -1.11 -11.02 3.43
N GLU A 157 -1.59 -10.75 4.64
CA GLU A 157 -2.93 -10.21 4.82
C GLU A 157 -3.12 -8.85 4.17
N GLY A 158 -4.05 -8.76 3.23
CA GLY A 158 -4.45 -7.49 2.62
C GLY A 158 -3.49 -6.97 1.56
N ILE A 159 -2.54 -7.78 1.08
CA ILE A 159 -1.69 -7.50 -0.08
C ILE A 159 -1.59 -8.79 -0.90
N SER A 160 -2.02 -8.76 -2.16
CA SER A 160 -1.88 -9.92 -3.05
C SER A 160 -0.49 -9.97 -3.71
N GLN A 161 -0.08 -11.15 -4.18
CA GLN A 161 1.13 -11.31 -4.99
C GLN A 161 1.08 -10.38 -6.22
N THR A 162 -0.06 -10.39 -6.93
CA THR A 162 -0.29 -9.51 -8.08
C THR A 162 -0.05 -8.05 -7.72
N GLU A 163 -0.58 -7.56 -6.60
CA GLU A 163 -0.37 -6.16 -6.19
C GLU A 163 1.11 -5.85 -5.99
N ALA A 164 1.84 -6.68 -5.25
CA ALA A 164 3.25 -6.46 -4.97
C ALA A 164 4.08 -6.41 -6.27
N HIS A 165 3.79 -7.31 -7.20
CA HIS A 165 4.48 -7.37 -8.48
C HIS A 165 4.11 -6.23 -9.43
N VAL A 166 2.86 -5.75 -9.45
CA VAL A 166 2.52 -4.61 -10.32
C VAL A 166 3.14 -3.30 -9.79
N TRP A 167 3.18 -3.10 -8.47
CA TRP A 167 3.93 -1.96 -7.90
C TRP A 167 5.42 -2.04 -8.21
N ARG A 168 6.01 -3.24 -8.15
CA ARG A 168 7.39 -3.47 -8.57
C ARG A 168 7.59 -3.14 -10.04
N TRP A 169 6.68 -3.56 -10.91
CA TRP A 169 6.73 -3.25 -12.33
C TRP A 169 6.75 -1.73 -12.57
N LEU A 170 5.82 -0.99 -11.96
CA LEU A 170 5.77 0.46 -12.08
C LEU A 170 7.09 1.12 -11.63
N ALA A 171 7.61 0.70 -10.48
CA ALA A 171 8.88 1.25 -9.99
C ALA A 171 10.09 0.92 -10.88
N LEU A 172 10.11 -0.26 -11.52
CA LEU A 172 11.16 -0.61 -12.48
C LEU A 172 11.08 0.22 -13.77
N THR A 173 9.86 0.51 -14.23
CA THR A 173 9.64 1.41 -15.38
C THR A 173 10.17 2.81 -15.06
N GLU A 174 9.81 3.35 -13.90
CA GLU A 174 10.27 4.67 -13.43
C GLU A 174 11.77 4.74 -13.13
N ALA A 175 12.38 3.60 -12.76
CA ALA A 175 13.81 3.51 -12.50
C ALA A 175 14.66 3.33 -13.77
N ASP A 176 14.06 3.49 -14.96
CA ASP A 176 14.70 3.25 -16.26
C ASP A 176 15.34 1.84 -16.36
N ARG A 177 14.57 0.83 -15.94
CA ARG A 177 14.94 -0.60 -16.03
C ARG A 177 14.00 -1.35 -16.97
N PRO A 178 13.86 -0.92 -18.24
CA PRO A 178 12.79 -1.36 -19.13
C PRO A 178 12.83 -2.87 -19.41
N GLN A 179 14.00 -3.49 -19.53
CA GLN A 179 14.08 -4.93 -19.83
C GLN A 179 13.55 -5.80 -18.68
N ILE A 180 13.79 -5.38 -17.43
CA ILE A 180 13.30 -6.12 -16.25
C ILE A 180 11.80 -5.85 -16.07
N ALA A 181 11.36 -4.61 -16.30
CA ALA A 181 9.96 -4.23 -16.25
C ALA A 181 9.14 -5.01 -17.30
N GLU A 182 9.58 -5.05 -18.55
CA GLU A 182 8.90 -5.76 -19.64
C GLU A 182 8.75 -7.26 -19.35
N ALA A 183 9.84 -7.92 -18.92
CA ALA A 183 9.79 -9.33 -18.55
C ALA A 183 8.84 -9.62 -17.36
N LEU A 184 8.70 -8.68 -16.42
CA LEU A 184 7.74 -8.80 -15.32
C LEU A 184 6.30 -8.57 -15.81
N ARG A 185 6.08 -7.58 -16.68
CA ARG A 185 4.78 -7.30 -17.30
C ARG A 185 4.26 -8.49 -18.09
N ASP A 186 5.10 -9.07 -18.94
CA ASP A 186 4.72 -10.25 -19.74
C ASP A 186 4.27 -11.40 -18.84
N ARG A 187 4.99 -11.63 -17.73
CA ARG A 187 4.60 -12.65 -16.75
C ARG A 187 3.25 -12.32 -16.10
N LEU A 188 3.01 -11.08 -15.71
CA LEU A 188 1.74 -10.66 -15.09
C LEU A 188 0.57 -10.84 -16.05
N LEU A 189 0.75 -10.52 -17.34
CA LEU A 189 -0.27 -10.68 -18.38
C LEU A 189 -0.59 -12.14 -18.74
N THR A 190 0.17 -13.12 -18.25
CA THR A 190 -0.21 -14.54 -18.36
C THR A 190 -1.23 -15.00 -17.31
N GLN A 191 -1.53 -14.14 -16.33
CA GLN A 191 -2.45 -14.43 -15.24
C GLN A 191 -3.85 -13.85 -15.54
N ASP A 192 -4.87 -14.43 -14.92
CA ASP A 192 -6.19 -13.84 -14.85
C ASP A 192 -6.15 -12.71 -13.80
N LEU A 193 -6.05 -11.47 -14.28
CA LEU A 193 -5.84 -10.29 -13.43
C LEU A 193 -7.20 -9.72 -13.00
N ALA A 194 -7.26 -9.21 -11.77
CA ALA A 194 -8.42 -8.44 -11.36
C ALA A 194 -8.44 -7.07 -12.07
N PRO A 195 -9.62 -6.46 -12.30
CA PRO A 195 -9.77 -5.24 -13.10
C PRO A 195 -8.83 -4.10 -12.72
N LEU A 196 -8.60 -3.89 -11.41
CA LEU A 196 -7.68 -2.86 -10.95
C LEU A 196 -6.27 -3.06 -11.53
N TYR A 197 -5.76 -4.29 -11.52
CA TYR A 197 -4.39 -4.58 -11.93
C TYR A 197 -4.23 -4.64 -13.45
N GLU A 198 -5.29 -5.01 -14.17
CA GLU A 198 -5.35 -4.85 -15.63
C GLU A 198 -5.21 -3.36 -16.00
N GLN A 199 -6.08 -2.51 -15.43
CA GLN A 199 -6.02 -1.07 -15.64
C GLN A 199 -4.64 -0.52 -15.27
N PHE A 200 -4.06 -0.96 -14.14
CA PHE A 200 -2.77 -0.48 -13.66
C PHE A 200 -1.60 -0.80 -14.63
N LEU A 201 -1.69 -1.89 -15.40
CA LEU A 201 -0.69 -2.28 -16.42
C LEU A 201 -0.91 -1.65 -17.80
N GLU A 202 -2.12 -1.16 -18.07
CA GLU A 202 -2.51 -0.49 -19.31
C GLU A 202 -2.35 1.03 -19.22
N ASP A 203 -2.81 1.61 -18.11
CA ASP A 203 -2.83 3.04 -17.82
C ASP A 203 -2.31 3.25 -16.39
N PRO A 204 -0.98 3.14 -16.18
CA PRO A 204 -0.38 3.31 -14.87
C PRO A 204 -0.56 4.75 -14.35
N PRO A 205 -0.59 4.95 -13.02
CA PRO A 205 -0.72 6.27 -12.42
C PRO A 205 0.50 7.12 -12.77
N GLU A 206 0.27 8.41 -12.96
CA GLU A 206 1.35 9.38 -13.14
C GLU A 206 2.13 9.56 -11.84
N VAL A 207 3.45 9.43 -11.92
CA VAL A 207 4.39 9.34 -10.79
C VAL A 207 5.43 10.44 -10.86
#